data_AF-A0A957ZX10-F1
#
_entry.id   AF-A0A957ZX10-F1
#
_cell.length_a   1.000
_cell.length_b   1.000
_cell.length_c   1.000
_cell.angle_alpha   90.00
_cell.angle_beta   90.00
_cell.angle_gamma   90.00
#
_symmetry.space_group_name_H-M   'P 1'
#
loop_
_entity.id
_entity.type
_entity.pdbx_description
1 polymer ?
#
loop_
_entity_poly.entity_id
_entity_poly.type
_entity_poly.pdbx_seq_one_letter_code
_entity_poly.pdbx_strand_id
1 'polypeptide(L)'
;MPSIKDLFPDKWLRPEHLRGRAVTVAVQGAQVEQLFNPRSRRNEPKLVLEFHGKQLRLPLNKTQAHAMAAITKTDDYTQWQGHQCVLSPGI
;
A
#
# COMPACT_ATOMS: atom_id res chain seq x y z
N MET A 1 19.49 -4.53 18.62
CA MET A 1 19.13 -5.96 18.66
C MET A 1 18.87 -6.40 17.23
N PRO A 2 19.58 -7.42 16.73
CA PRO A 2 19.25 -8.02 15.44
C PRO A 2 17.85 -8.64 15.50
N SER A 3 17.06 -8.45 14.45
CA SER A 3 15.69 -8.92 14.31
C SER A 3 15.56 -9.84 13.09
N ILE A 4 14.59 -10.76 13.11
CA ILE A 4 14.23 -11.57 11.93
C ILE A 4 13.94 -10.66 10.72
N LYS A 5 13.51 -9.42 10.96
CA LYS A 5 13.29 -8.40 9.92
C LYS A 5 14.55 -7.98 9.17
N ASP A 6 15.73 -8.19 9.75
CA ASP A 6 17.01 -7.93 9.07
C ASP A 6 17.30 -9.00 8.01
N LEU A 7 16.72 -10.20 8.17
CA LEU A 7 16.80 -11.31 7.21
C LEU A 7 15.58 -11.35 6.27
N PHE A 8 14.42 -10.92 6.76
CA PHE A 8 13.14 -10.91 6.03
C PHE A 8 12.46 -9.56 6.21
N PRO A 9 12.88 -8.53 5.47
CA PRO A 9 12.29 -7.21 5.58
C PRO A 9 10.80 -7.27 5.19
N ASP A 10 10.00 -6.49 5.91
CA ASP A 10 8.57 -6.40 5.63
C ASP A 10 8.38 -5.79 4.23
N LYS A 11 7.74 -6.53 3.32
CA LYS A 11 7.38 -6.01 1.99
C LYS A 11 6.14 -5.10 2.06
N TRP A 12 5.24 -5.37 3.00
CA TRP A 12 3.91 -4.76 3.06
C TRP A 12 3.78 -3.77 4.20
N LEU A 13 3.15 -2.63 3.92
CA LEU A 13 2.80 -1.62 4.92
C LEU A 13 1.76 -2.20 5.90
N ARG A 14 2.00 -2.00 7.20
CA ARG A 14 1.08 -2.38 8.28
C ARG A 14 0.89 -1.19 9.23
N PRO A 15 -0.19 -1.15 10.02
CA PRO A 15 -0.47 -0.04 10.94
C PRO A 15 0.69 0.29 11.89
N GLU A 16 1.45 -0.72 12.36
CA GLU A 16 2.57 -0.53 13.29
C GLU A 16 3.71 0.28 12.66
N HIS A 17 3.85 0.24 11.34
CA HIS A 17 4.85 1.03 10.61
C HIS A 17 4.53 2.54 10.65
N LEU A 18 3.26 2.91 10.81
CA LEU A 18 2.83 4.30 10.95
C LEU A 18 2.97 4.83 12.38
N ARG A 19 3.24 3.96 13.37
CA ARG A 19 3.48 4.31 14.78
C ARG A 19 2.42 5.26 15.37
N GLY A 20 1.15 5.03 15.00
CA GLY A 20 0.03 5.84 15.50
C GLY A 20 -0.11 7.23 14.86
N ARG A 21 0.63 7.54 13.79
CA ARG A 21 0.64 8.87 13.15
C ARG A 21 0.11 8.83 11.73
N ALA A 22 -0.51 9.93 11.32
CA ALA A 22 -0.80 10.19 9.93
C ALA A 22 0.48 10.61 9.19
N VAL A 23 0.74 10.04 8.02
CA VAL A 23 1.94 10.33 7.21
C VAL A 23 1.52 10.64 5.78
N THR A 24 1.97 11.78 5.27
CA THR A 24 1.84 12.12 3.85
C THR A 24 2.90 11.39 3.04
N VAL A 25 2.48 10.70 1.99
CA VAL A 25 3.35 9.98 1.07
C VAL A 25 3.00 10.34 -0.37
N ALA A 26 4.00 10.35 -1.24
CA ALA A 26 3.79 10.49 -2.68
C ALA A 26 3.72 9.10 -3.32
N VAL A 27 2.73 8.89 -4.18
CA VAL A 27 2.57 7.65 -4.94
C VAL A 27 3.60 7.62 -6.05
N GLN A 28 4.46 6.59 -6.04
CA GLN A 28 5.40 6.32 -7.12
C GLN A 28 4.73 5.58 -8.28
N GLY A 29 3.77 4.70 -7.98
CA GLY A 29 3.04 3.95 -8.99
C GLY A 29 1.99 3.05 -8.36
N ALA A 30 1.09 2.55 -9.18
CA ALA A 30 0.10 1.55 -8.80
C ALA A 30 0.13 0.40 -9.81
N GLN A 31 0.23 -0.84 -9.34
CA GLN A 31 0.28 -2.02 -10.21
C GLN A 31 -0.52 -3.19 -9.64
N VAL A 32 -1.05 -4.03 -10.53
CA VAL A 32 -1.76 -5.25 -10.13
C VAL A 32 -0.75 -6.36 -9.92
N GLU A 33 -0.67 -6.90 -8.70
CA GLU A 33 0.15 -8.06 -8.37
C GLU A 33 -0.71 -9.25 -7.98
N GLN A 34 -0.21 -10.45 -8.27
CA GLN A 34 -0.79 -11.69 -7.78
C GLN A 34 -0.28 -11.94 -6.35
N LEU A 35 -1.16 -11.77 -5.35
CA LEU A 35 -0.84 -12.01 -3.95
C LEU A 35 -1.50 -13.30 -3.49
N PHE A 36 -0.75 -14.15 -2.79
CA PHE A 36 -1.30 -15.36 -2.18
C PHE A 36 -2.26 -14.99 -1.05
N ASN A 37 -3.52 -15.38 -1.19
CA ASN A 37 -4.53 -15.23 -0.15
C ASN A 37 -4.59 -16.53 0.68
N PRO A 38 -4.17 -16.50 1.96
CA PRO A 38 -4.15 -17.71 2.79
C PRO A 38 -5.55 -18.26 3.09
N ARG A 39 -6.61 -17.44 2.99
CA ARG A 39 -8.00 -17.86 3.23
C ARG A 39 -8.56 -18.70 2.09
N SER A 40 -8.33 -18.26 0.85
CA SER A 40 -8.77 -18.98 -0.35
C SER A 40 -7.72 -19.99 -0.85
N ARG A 41 -6.51 -19.96 -0.29
CA ARG A 41 -5.33 -20.76 -0.69
C ARG A 41 -4.99 -20.60 -2.17
N ARG A 42 -5.22 -19.41 -2.73
CA ARG A 42 -4.99 -19.09 -4.15
C ARG A 42 -4.34 -17.72 -4.29
N ASN A 43 -3.68 -17.52 -5.42
CA ASN A 43 -3.22 -16.20 -5.82
C ASN A 43 -4.40 -15.38 -6.32
N GLU A 44 -4.55 -14.17 -5.79
CA GLU A 44 -5.58 -13.22 -6.17
C GLU A 44 -4.95 -11.92 -6.64
N PRO A 45 -5.49 -11.29 -7.70
CA PRO A 45 -5.02 -9.99 -8.15
C PRO A 45 -5.36 -8.93 -7.09
N LYS A 46 -4.34 -8.15 -6.72
CA LYS A 46 -4.44 -7.02 -5.80
C LYS A 46 -3.77 -5.81 -6.41
N LEU A 47 -4.44 -4.66 -6.32
CA LEU A 47 -3.85 -3.37 -6.67
C LEU A 47 -2.88 -2.96 -5.54
N VAL A 48 -1.62 -2.73 -5.88
CA VAL A 48 -0.55 -2.40 -4.95
C VAL A 48 -0.03 -1.01 -5.25
N LEU A 49 0.02 -0.16 -4.22
CA LEU A 49 0.69 1.14 -4.28
C LEU A 49 2.15 1.03 -3.88
N GLU A 50 2.98 1.72 -4.65
CA GLU A 50 4.36 2.04 -4.34
C GLU A 50 4.46 3.51 -3.95
N PHE A 51 5.32 3.81 -2.97
CA PHE A 51 5.51 5.17 -2.48
C PHE A 51 6.94 5.63 -2.72
N HIS A 52 7.08 6.87 -3.15
CA HIS A 52 8.37 7.45 -3.49
C HIS A 52 9.31 7.47 -2.28
N GLY A 53 10.50 6.87 -2.43
CA GLY A 53 11.51 6.81 -1.37
C GLY A 53 11.12 5.92 -0.18
N LYS A 54 10.14 5.02 -0.34
CA LYS A 54 9.74 4.06 0.70
C LYS A 54 9.84 2.63 0.15
N GLN A 55 10.31 1.72 1.00
CA GLN A 55 10.42 0.29 0.64
C GLN A 55 9.12 -0.47 0.87
N LEU A 56 8.26 0.04 1.77
CA LEU A 56 6.99 -0.58 2.12
C LEU A 56 5.94 -0.26 1.06
N ARG A 57 5.19 -1.29 0.66
CA ARG A 57 4.15 -1.21 -0.39
C ARG A 57 2.79 -1.50 0.21
N LEU A 58 1.73 -0.90 -0.34
CA LEU A 58 0.37 -1.05 0.21
C LEU A 58 -0.54 -1.79 -0.77
N PRO A 59 -0.87 -3.06 -0.51
CA PRO A 59 -1.94 -3.75 -1.24
C PRO A 59 -3.30 -3.18 -0.79
N LEU A 60 -4.03 -2.61 -1.74
CA LEU A 60 -5.29 -1.95 -1.47
C LEU A 60 -6.44 -2.94 -1.29
N ASN A 61 -7.33 -2.61 -0.36
CA ASN A 61 -8.68 -3.15 -0.32
C ASN A 61 -9.64 -2.23 -1.13
N LYS A 62 -10.90 -2.67 -1.27
CA LYS A 62 -11.91 -1.94 -2.05
C LYS A 62 -12.10 -0.51 -1.54
N THR A 63 -12.23 -0.33 -0.22
CA THR A 63 -12.42 0.99 0.40
C THR A 63 -11.24 1.92 0.15
N GLN A 64 -10.02 1.43 0.28
CA GLN A 64 -8.80 2.20 0.03
C GLN A 64 -8.64 2.56 -1.46
N ALA A 65 -9.01 1.67 -2.37
CA ALA A 65 -9.01 1.95 -3.81
C ALA A 65 -9.99 3.07 -4.17
N HIS A 66 -11.21 3.04 -3.62
CA HIS A 66 -12.17 4.13 -3.80
C HIS A 66 -11.70 5.45 -3.17
N ALA A 67 -11.05 5.40 -2.01
CA ALA A 67 -10.47 6.60 -1.41
C ALA A 67 -9.38 7.21 -2.29
N MET A 68 -8.52 6.37 -2.89
CA MET A 68 -7.52 6.85 -3.85
C MET A 68 -8.16 7.48 -5.08
N ALA A 69 -9.17 6.83 -5.68
CA ALA A 69 -9.89 7.39 -6.82
C ALA A 69 -10.55 8.74 -6.50
N ALA A 70 -11.08 8.92 -5.28
CA ALA A 70 -11.62 10.19 -4.82
C ALA A 70 -10.55 11.28 -4.65
N ILE A 71 -9.35 10.92 -4.17
CA ILE A 71 -8.20 11.84 -4.01
C ILE A 71 -7.67 12.28 -5.38
N THR A 72 -7.49 11.34 -6.31
CA THR A 72 -6.91 11.59 -7.64
C THR A 72 -7.95 12.04 -8.66
N LYS A 73 -9.25 11.99 -8.31
CA LYS A 73 -10.40 12.29 -9.17
C LYS A 73 -10.47 11.40 -10.42
N THR A 74 -9.90 10.20 -10.36
CA THR A 74 -9.88 9.25 -11.47
C THR A 74 -9.83 7.81 -10.97
N ASP A 75 -10.60 6.93 -11.61
CA ASP A 75 -10.55 5.49 -11.37
C ASP A 75 -9.38 4.81 -12.10
N ASP A 76 -8.69 5.54 -12.99
CA ASP A 76 -7.51 5.06 -13.68
C ASP A 76 -6.29 5.09 -12.75
N TYR A 77 -5.94 3.91 -12.22
CA TYR A 77 -4.83 3.74 -11.29
C TYR A 77 -3.46 4.07 -11.90
N THR A 78 -3.32 4.08 -13.23
CA THR A 78 -2.06 4.45 -13.89
C THR A 78 -1.75 5.94 -13.74
N GLN A 79 -2.78 6.76 -13.54
CA GLN A 79 -2.66 8.22 -13.36
C GLN A 79 -2.44 8.63 -11.91
N TRP A 80 -2.41 7.67 -10.97
CA TRP A 80 -2.21 7.98 -9.55
C TRP A 80 -0.75 8.31 -9.22
N GLN A 81 0.18 7.98 -10.10
CA GLN A 81 1.59 8.35 -9.96
C GLN A 81 1.74 9.87 -9.78
N GLY A 82 2.61 10.27 -8.85
CA GLY A 82 2.90 11.68 -8.55
C GLY A 82 1.90 12.34 -7.59
N HIS A 83 0.74 11.73 -7.34
CA HIS A 83 -0.22 12.26 -6.37
C HIS A 83 0.23 12.00 -4.92
N GLN A 84 -0.16 12.89 -4.02
CA GLN A 84 0.06 12.73 -2.59
C GLN A 84 -1.19 12.17 -1.91
N CYS A 85 -0.99 11.24 -0.97
CA CYS A 85 -2.05 10.76 -0.11
C CYS A 85 -1.59 10.71 1.35
N VAL A 86 -2.55 10.81 2.27
CA VAL A 86 -2.31 10.72 3.70
C VAL A 86 -2.69 9.33 4.17
N LEU A 87 -1.73 8.61 4.72
CA LEU A 87 -1.94 7.31 5.34
C LEU A 87 -2.15 7.49 6.83
N SER A 88 -3.23 6.93 7.35
CA SER A 88 -3.52 6.87 8.78
C SER A 88 -3.60 5.41 9.24
N PRO A 89 -3.22 5.10 10.49
CA PRO A 89 -3.45 3.77 11.06
C PRO A 89 -4.96 3.47 11.05
N GLY A 90 -5.34 2.31 10.52
CA GLY A 90 -6.69 1.80 10.68
C GLY A 90 -6.93 1.44 12.16
N ILE A 91 -8.06 1.91 12.69
CA ILE A 91 -8.60 1.50 13.99
C ILE A 91 -9.20 0.10 13.92
#